data_AF-A0A485JK67-F1
#
_entry.id   AF-A0A485JK67-F1
#
_cell.length_a   1.000
_cell.length_b   1.000
_cell.length_c   1.000
_cell.angle_alpha   90.00
_cell.angle_beta   90.00
_cell.angle_gamma   90.00
#
_symmetry.space_group_name_H-M   'P 1'
#
loop_
_entity.id
_entity.type
_entity.pdbx_description
1 polymer ?
#
loop_
_entity_poly.entity_id
_entity_poly.type
_entity_poly.pdbx_seq_one_letter_code
_entity_poly.pdbx_strand_id
1 'polypeptide(L)'
;MLATITRHANSPFAALCGLYLLIGGGWLVAIGGSWYYPIAGLVMLGVAWMLWRSKRAALWLYAALLLGTMIWGVWEVGFDFWALTPRSDILVFFGIWLILPFVWRRLVIPASGAVAALVVALLISGGILTWAGFNDPQEINGTLSADATPAEAISPLADQDWPAYGRNQEGQRFSPLKQINADNVHNLKEAWVFRTGDVKQPNDPGEITNEVTPIKVGDTLYLCTAHQRLFCARCRQRQREMALRS
;
A
#
# COMPACT_ATOMS: atom_id res chain seq x y z
N MET A 1 -10.08 -20.65 34.60
CA MET A 1 -8.89 -19.86 34.24
C MET A 1 -8.85 -19.54 32.74
N LEU A 2 -8.90 -20.52 31.83
CA LEU A 2 -8.94 -20.30 30.37
C LEU A 2 -10.16 -19.47 29.89
N ALA A 3 -11.32 -19.66 30.55
CA ALA A 3 -12.55 -18.93 30.24
C ALA A 3 -12.53 -17.44 30.64
N THR A 4 -11.72 -17.07 31.64
CA THR A 4 -11.58 -15.68 32.12
C THR A 4 -10.54 -14.91 31.29
N ILE A 5 -9.46 -15.58 30.88
CA ILE A 5 -8.41 -15.00 30.02
C ILE A 5 -8.97 -14.63 28.64
N THR A 6 -9.80 -15.50 28.06
CA THR A 6 -10.48 -15.25 26.77
C THR A 6 -11.64 -14.25 26.86
N ARG A 7 -12.17 -13.97 28.06
CA ARG A 7 -13.29 -13.04 28.28
C ARG A 7 -12.90 -11.59 28.08
N HIS A 8 -11.62 -11.27 28.27
CA HIS A 8 -11.11 -9.90 28.19
C HIS A 8 -10.22 -9.64 26.98
N ALA A 9 -9.95 -10.65 26.13
CA ALA A 9 -9.02 -10.52 25.01
C ALA A 9 -9.44 -9.50 23.93
N ASN A 10 -10.75 -9.25 23.75
CA ASN A 10 -11.25 -8.33 22.70
C ASN A 10 -11.16 -6.85 23.08
N SER A 11 -11.21 -6.55 24.39
CA SER A 11 -11.17 -5.18 24.91
C SER A 11 -9.81 -4.47 24.75
N PRO A 12 -8.64 -5.10 25.01
CA PRO A 12 -7.34 -4.45 24.87
C PRO A 12 -7.03 -4.13 23.41
N PHE A 13 -7.41 -4.99 22.46
CA PHE A 13 -7.26 -4.69 21.04
C PHE A 13 -8.06 -3.43 20.66
N ALA A 14 -9.37 -3.40 20.97
CA ALA A 14 -10.21 -2.23 20.72
C ALA A 14 -9.69 -0.96 21.44
N ALA A 15 -9.18 -1.10 22.67
CA ALA A 15 -8.61 0.01 23.43
C ALA A 15 -7.33 0.55 22.77
N LEU A 16 -6.43 -0.32 22.32
CA LEU A 16 -5.20 0.07 21.61
C LEU A 16 -5.52 0.77 20.29
N CYS A 17 -6.45 0.22 19.49
CA CYS A 17 -6.91 0.88 18.27
C CYS A 17 -7.54 2.25 18.57
N GLY A 18 -8.38 2.35 19.60
CA GLY A 18 -9.01 3.61 20.01
C GLY A 18 -8.00 4.66 20.47
N LEU A 19 -7.00 4.27 21.25
CA LEU A 19 -5.92 5.16 21.69
C LEU A 19 -5.06 5.62 20.51
N TYR A 20 -4.71 4.71 19.60
CA TYR A 20 -3.94 5.04 18.41
C TYR A 20 -4.67 6.06 17.54
N LEU A 21 -5.96 5.84 17.27
CA LEU A 21 -6.80 6.77 16.50
C LEU A 21 -6.97 8.11 17.22
N LEU A 22 -7.09 8.11 18.55
CA LEU A 22 -7.24 9.34 19.32
C LEU A 22 -5.97 10.20 19.32
N ILE A 23 -4.81 9.59 19.59
CA ILE A 23 -3.52 10.28 19.66
C ILE A 23 -3.08 10.69 18.26
N GLY A 24 -3.07 9.76 17.30
CA GLY A 24 -2.72 10.04 15.91
C GLY A 24 -3.69 11.00 15.25
N GLY A 25 -4.99 10.89 15.55
CA GLY A 25 -6.00 11.82 15.10
C GLY A 25 -5.87 13.22 15.69
N GLY A 26 -5.48 13.33 16.97
CA GLY A 26 -5.15 14.61 17.59
C GLY A 26 -3.95 15.29 16.92
N TRP A 27 -2.90 14.53 16.60
CA TRP A 27 -1.78 15.02 15.81
C TRP A 27 -2.20 15.45 14.40
N LEU A 28 -3.04 14.63 13.74
CA LEU A 28 -3.54 14.91 12.40
C LEU A 28 -4.34 16.22 12.36
N VAL A 29 -5.19 16.47 13.36
CA VAL A 29 -5.92 17.74 13.50
C VAL A 29 -4.96 18.92 13.66
N ALA A 30 -3.88 18.76 14.44
CA ALA A 30 -2.89 19.82 14.63
C ALA A 30 -2.16 20.24 13.34
N ILE A 31 -2.03 19.33 12.37
CA ILE A 31 -1.47 19.61 11.05
C ILE A 31 -2.54 19.95 9.98
N GLY A 32 -3.79 20.19 10.40
CA GLY A 32 -4.88 20.64 9.52
C GLY A 32 -5.66 19.50 8.83
N GLY A 33 -5.52 18.26 9.28
CA GLY A 33 -6.24 17.11 8.74
C GLY A 33 -7.62 16.87 9.36
N SER A 34 -8.18 15.69 9.11
CA SER A 34 -9.58 15.36 9.46
C SER A 34 -9.80 15.17 10.97
N TRP A 35 -10.88 15.78 11.46
CA TRP A 35 -11.40 15.60 12.83
C TRP A 35 -12.10 14.26 13.06
N TYR A 36 -12.29 13.46 12.01
CA TYR A 36 -12.97 12.17 12.12
C TYR A 36 -12.22 11.19 13.02
N TYR A 37 -10.91 11.06 12.84
CA TYR A 37 -10.08 10.08 13.55
C TYR A 37 -10.09 10.22 15.08
N PRO A 38 -9.96 11.42 15.70
CA PRO A 38 -10.07 11.52 17.15
C PRO A 38 -11.49 11.19 17.66
N ILE A 39 -12.54 11.55 16.91
CA ILE A 39 -13.92 11.18 17.25
C ILE A 39 -14.11 9.66 17.19
N ALA A 40 -13.65 9.02 16.11
CA ALA A 40 -13.67 7.57 15.95
C ALA A 40 -12.89 6.86 17.05
N GLY A 41 -11.74 7.42 17.47
CA GLY A 41 -10.95 6.95 18.60
C GLY A 41 -11.74 6.94 19.92
N LEU A 42 -12.43 8.04 20.25
CA LEU A 42 -13.29 8.13 21.44
C LEU A 42 -14.43 7.09 21.41
N VAL A 43 -15.09 6.95 20.25
CA VAL A 43 -16.16 5.96 20.07
C VAL A 43 -15.62 4.54 20.25
N MET A 44 -14.46 4.23 19.68
CA MET A 44 -13.80 2.93 19.81
C MET A 44 -13.41 2.62 21.27
N LEU A 45 -12.94 3.62 22.04
CA LEU A 45 -12.71 3.47 23.48
C LEU A 45 -14.01 3.17 24.24
N GLY A 46 -15.12 3.81 23.84
CA GLY A 46 -16.45 3.48 24.34
C GLY A 46 -16.84 2.03 24.07
N VAL A 47 -16.60 1.53 22.85
CA VAL A 47 -16.79 0.11 22.49
C VAL A 47 -15.92 -0.79 23.36
N ALA A 48 -14.62 -0.48 23.50
CA ALA A 48 -13.69 -1.26 24.31
C ALA A 48 -14.14 -1.39 25.77
N TRP A 49 -14.62 -0.28 26.36
CA TRP A 49 -15.17 -0.26 27.72
C TRP A 49 -16.46 -1.08 27.83
N MET A 50 -17.37 -0.98 26.86
CA MET A 50 -18.60 -1.77 26.85
C MET A 50 -18.32 -3.28 26.69
N LEU A 51 -17.34 -3.66 25.87
CA LEU A 51 -16.87 -5.04 25.73
C LEU A 51 -16.27 -5.56 27.04
N TRP A 52 -15.49 -4.74 27.75
CA TRP A 52 -14.96 -5.09 29.07
C TRP A 52 -16.09 -5.35 30.09
N ARG A 53 -17.16 -4.56 30.02
CA ARG A 53 -18.38 -4.74 30.82
C ARG A 53 -19.33 -5.82 30.27
N SER A 54 -18.97 -6.54 29.21
CA SER A 54 -19.78 -7.57 28.54
C SER A 54 -21.18 -7.09 28.10
N LYS A 55 -21.32 -5.81 27.71
CA LYS A 55 -22.59 -5.18 27.32
C LYS A 55 -22.88 -5.36 25.83
N ARG A 56 -24.11 -5.76 25.47
CA ARG A 56 -24.58 -5.87 24.07
C ARG A 56 -24.55 -4.55 23.28
N ALA A 57 -24.64 -3.42 23.98
CA ALA A 57 -24.57 -2.09 23.39
C ALA A 57 -23.25 -1.84 22.65
N ALA A 58 -22.18 -2.59 22.97
CA ALA A 58 -20.92 -2.53 22.26
C ALA A 58 -21.08 -2.82 20.76
N LEU A 59 -21.87 -3.83 20.40
CA LEU A 59 -22.06 -4.23 18.99
C LEU A 59 -22.84 -3.16 18.20
N TRP A 60 -23.83 -2.52 18.84
CA TRP A 60 -24.58 -1.42 18.24
C TRP A 60 -23.69 -0.19 18.02
N LEU A 61 -22.93 0.21 19.04
CA LEU A 61 -22.01 1.34 18.95
C LEU A 61 -20.93 1.09 17.89
N TYR A 62 -20.44 -0.15 17.80
CA TYR A 62 -19.48 -0.56 16.79
C TYR A 62 -20.07 -0.56 15.37
N ALA A 63 -21.29 -1.05 15.20
CA ALA A 63 -21.99 -0.99 13.91
C ALA A 63 -22.19 0.46 13.46
N ALA A 64 -22.55 1.36 14.38
CA ALA A 64 -22.66 2.79 14.10
C ALA A 64 -21.31 3.42 13.72
N LEU A 65 -20.23 3.06 14.41
CA LEU A 65 -18.87 3.50 14.06
C LEU A 65 -18.47 3.05 12.66
N LEU A 66 -18.73 1.78 12.31
CA LEU A 66 -18.40 1.24 10.99
C LEU A 66 -19.16 1.96 9.89
N LEU A 67 -20.48 2.11 10.03
CA LEU A 67 -21.30 2.83 9.05
C LEU A 67 -20.94 4.31 8.97
N GLY A 68 -20.70 4.96 10.11
CA GLY A 68 -20.22 6.34 10.16
C GLY A 68 -18.89 6.51 9.43
N THR A 69 -17.98 5.55 9.57
CA THR A 69 -16.70 5.54 8.84
C THR A 69 -16.93 5.40 7.34
N MET A 70 -17.88 4.56 6.92
CA MET A 70 -18.16 4.36 5.50
C MET A 70 -18.79 5.61 4.87
N ILE A 71 -19.76 6.21 5.56
CA ILE A 71 -20.41 7.44 5.12
C ILE A 71 -19.39 8.58 5.03
N TRP A 72 -18.56 8.75 6.07
CA TRP A 72 -17.52 9.77 6.08
C TRP A 72 -16.47 9.52 4.99
N GLY A 73 -16.01 8.27 4.83
CA GLY A 73 -15.03 7.92 3.79
C GLY A 73 -15.55 8.23 2.40
N VAL A 74 -16.78 7.81 2.08
CA VAL A 74 -17.40 8.09 0.77
C VAL A 74 -17.59 9.59 0.58
N TRP A 75 -17.89 10.35 1.63
CA TRP A 75 -18.01 11.79 1.55
C TRP A 75 -16.66 12.49 1.28
N GLU A 76 -15.56 11.99 1.85
CA GLU A 76 -14.23 12.61 1.72
C GLU A 76 -13.54 12.27 0.39
N VAL A 77 -13.65 11.02 -0.07
CA VAL A 77 -12.88 10.51 -1.21
C VAL A 77 -13.73 9.90 -2.32
N GLY A 78 -15.06 9.91 -2.20
CA GLY A 78 -15.95 9.25 -3.16
C GLY A 78 -15.83 7.73 -3.10
N PHE A 79 -16.02 7.07 -4.24
CA PHE A 79 -15.87 5.62 -4.40
C PHE A 79 -14.46 5.21 -4.86
N ASP A 80 -13.43 5.94 -4.42
CA ASP A 80 -12.02 5.56 -4.58
C ASP A 80 -11.70 4.34 -3.71
N PHE A 81 -11.46 3.19 -4.35
CA PHE A 81 -11.24 1.93 -3.65
C PHE A 81 -9.97 1.97 -2.79
N TRP A 82 -8.90 2.54 -3.33
CA TRP A 82 -7.60 2.63 -2.67
C TRP A 82 -7.62 3.56 -1.47
N ALA A 83 -8.43 4.61 -1.51
CA ALA A 83 -8.61 5.52 -0.40
C ALA A 83 -9.61 4.97 0.65
N LEU A 84 -10.70 4.33 0.24
CA LEU A 84 -11.71 3.79 1.16
C LEU A 84 -11.20 2.59 1.97
N THR A 85 -10.46 1.69 1.32
CA THR A 85 -10.00 0.44 1.94
C THR A 85 -9.23 0.65 3.26
N PRO A 86 -8.14 1.44 3.33
CA PRO A 86 -7.39 1.67 4.56
C PRO A 86 -8.12 2.50 5.63
N ARG A 87 -9.24 3.15 5.27
CA ARG A 87 -10.11 3.82 6.26
C ARG A 87 -11.04 2.83 6.96
N SER A 88 -11.29 1.68 6.32
CA SER A 88 -12.33 0.71 6.71
C SER A 88 -11.78 -0.62 7.23
N ASP A 89 -10.58 -1.00 6.78
CA ASP A 89 -9.98 -2.34 6.91
C ASP A 89 -10.02 -2.89 8.34
N ILE A 90 -9.40 -2.20 9.30
CA ILE A 90 -9.31 -2.62 10.70
C ILE A 90 -10.72 -2.76 11.29
N LEU A 91 -11.63 -1.86 10.92
CA LEU A 91 -13.01 -1.87 11.42
C LEU A 91 -13.82 -3.02 10.83
N VAL A 92 -13.64 -3.35 9.56
CA VAL A 92 -14.33 -4.48 8.93
C VAL A 92 -13.83 -5.79 9.54
N PHE A 93 -12.51 -5.99 9.61
CA PHE A 93 -11.94 -7.24 10.15
C PHE A 93 -12.29 -7.44 11.63
N PHE A 94 -12.20 -6.38 12.44
CA PHE A 94 -12.59 -6.48 13.84
C PHE A 94 -14.12 -6.64 14.00
N GLY A 95 -14.93 -6.08 13.09
CA GLY A 95 -16.37 -6.34 13.04
C GLY A 95 -16.69 -7.81 12.75
N ILE A 96 -16.00 -8.42 11.78
CA ILE A 96 -16.10 -9.86 11.47
C ILE A 96 -15.70 -10.69 12.69
N TRP A 97 -14.63 -10.30 13.39
CA TRP A 97 -14.22 -10.98 14.63
C TRP A 97 -15.31 -10.92 15.71
N LEU A 98 -15.97 -9.78 15.89
CA LEU A 98 -17.02 -9.60 16.91
C LEU A 98 -18.28 -10.44 16.67
N ILE A 99 -18.60 -10.80 15.42
CA ILE A 99 -19.76 -11.65 15.10
C ILE A 99 -19.49 -13.16 15.28
N LEU A 100 -18.23 -13.57 15.47
CA LEU A 100 -17.90 -14.98 15.65
C LEU A 100 -18.56 -15.57 16.90
N PRO A 101 -19.16 -16.77 16.84
CA PRO A 101 -20.01 -17.32 17.91
C PRO A 101 -19.33 -17.42 19.26
N PHE A 102 -18.01 -17.63 19.33
CA PHE A 102 -17.28 -17.68 20.60
C PHE A 102 -17.05 -16.30 21.24
N VAL A 103 -17.24 -15.21 20.48
CA VAL A 103 -17.13 -13.82 20.94
C VAL A 103 -18.47 -13.30 21.46
N TRP A 104 -19.52 -13.29 20.62
CA TRP A 104 -20.80 -12.66 21.00
C TRP A 104 -21.63 -13.50 21.99
N ARG A 105 -21.51 -14.84 21.99
CA ARG A 105 -22.22 -15.70 22.97
C ARG A 105 -21.76 -15.48 24.42
N ARG A 106 -20.66 -14.76 24.63
CA ARG A 106 -20.15 -14.40 25.97
C ARG A 106 -20.73 -13.10 26.51
N LEU A 107 -21.53 -12.38 25.71
CA LEU A 107 -22.25 -11.19 26.15
C LEU A 107 -23.48 -11.58 26.97
N VAL A 108 -23.79 -10.81 28.01
CA VAL A 108 -24.86 -11.13 28.96
C VAL A 108 -26.22 -10.74 28.34
N ILE A 109 -27.14 -11.72 28.17
CA ILE A 109 -28.52 -11.63 27.59
C ILE A 109 -28.53 -11.73 26.04
N PRO A 110 -29.50 -12.43 25.37
CA PRO A 110 -29.44 -12.73 23.93
C PRO A 110 -29.15 -11.49 23.06
N ALA A 111 -28.02 -11.54 22.36
CA ALA A 111 -27.49 -10.48 21.51
C ALA A 111 -27.90 -10.62 20.03
N SER A 112 -28.90 -11.45 19.72
CA SER A 112 -29.29 -11.77 18.33
C SER A 112 -29.59 -10.54 17.48
N GLY A 113 -30.32 -9.55 18.03
CA GLY A 113 -30.60 -8.29 17.32
C GLY A 113 -29.35 -7.41 17.11
N ALA A 114 -28.43 -7.39 18.06
CA ALA A 114 -27.20 -6.59 17.96
C ALA A 114 -26.19 -7.21 16.97
N VAL A 115 -26.14 -8.54 16.91
CA VAL A 115 -25.37 -9.26 15.89
C VAL A 115 -25.99 -9.07 14.51
N ALA A 116 -27.31 -9.16 14.38
CA ALA A 116 -27.98 -8.89 13.11
C ALA A 116 -27.66 -7.48 12.59
N ALA A 117 -27.68 -6.47 13.47
CA ALA A 117 -27.31 -5.10 13.10
C ALA A 117 -25.86 -4.98 12.63
N LEU A 118 -24.91 -5.63 13.33
CA LEU A 118 -23.51 -5.63 12.92
C LEU A 118 -23.30 -6.37 11.59
N VAL A 119 -23.99 -7.49 11.38
CA VAL A 119 -23.97 -8.21 10.09
C VAL A 119 -24.48 -7.31 8.98
N VAL A 120 -25.59 -6.60 9.17
CA VAL A 120 -26.11 -5.63 8.19
C VAL A 120 -25.08 -4.53 7.91
N ALA A 121 -24.45 -3.98 8.94
CA ALA A 121 -23.42 -2.96 8.77
C ALA A 121 -22.20 -3.47 7.98
N LEU A 122 -21.77 -4.71 8.23
CA LEU A 122 -20.70 -5.37 7.47
C LEU A 122 -21.09 -5.62 6.02
N LEU A 123 -22.32 -6.06 5.75
CA LEU A 123 -22.81 -6.25 4.39
C LEU A 123 -22.90 -4.92 3.62
N ILE A 124 -23.37 -3.85 4.26
CA ILE A 124 -23.38 -2.50 3.66
C ILE A 124 -21.95 -2.05 3.34
N SER A 125 -21.02 -2.21 4.29
CA SER A 125 -19.62 -1.83 4.09
C SER A 125 -18.96 -2.64 2.96
N GLY A 126 -19.20 -3.96 2.93
CA GLY A 126 -18.73 -4.83 1.86
C GLY A 126 -19.35 -4.48 0.50
N GLY A 127 -20.62 -4.09 0.46
CA GLY A 127 -21.28 -3.61 -0.75
C GLY A 127 -20.67 -2.31 -1.28
N ILE A 128 -20.39 -1.35 -0.39
CA ILE A 128 -19.70 -0.09 -0.75
C ILE A 128 -18.31 -0.35 -1.31
N LEU A 129 -17.51 -1.19 -0.65
CA LEU A 129 -16.15 -1.53 -1.10
C LEU A 129 -16.17 -2.32 -2.42
N THR A 130 -17.13 -3.22 -2.59
CA THR A 130 -17.33 -3.95 -3.86
C THR A 130 -17.67 -2.98 -4.98
N TRP A 131 -18.60 -2.05 -4.74
CA TRP A 131 -18.97 -1.02 -5.71
C TRP A 131 -17.76 -0.15 -6.09
N ALA A 132 -17.00 0.33 -5.10
CA ALA A 132 -15.79 1.11 -5.30
C ALA A 132 -14.75 0.36 -6.14
N GLY A 133 -14.56 -0.95 -5.90
CA GLY A 133 -13.61 -1.77 -6.65
C GLY A 133 -13.94 -1.94 -8.14
N PHE A 134 -15.19 -1.75 -8.55
CA PHE A 134 -15.61 -1.81 -9.96
C PHE A 134 -15.89 -0.44 -10.59
N ASN A 135 -15.85 0.64 -9.80
CA ASN A 135 -16.18 1.99 -10.23
C ASN A 135 -15.14 2.98 -9.69
N ASP A 136 -13.87 2.57 -9.67
CA ASP A 136 -12.80 3.39 -9.12
C ASP A 136 -12.61 4.63 -10.01
N PRO A 137 -12.77 5.86 -9.49
CA PRO A 137 -12.56 7.10 -10.26
C PRO A 137 -11.13 7.26 -10.79
N GLN A 138 -10.14 6.53 -10.25
CA GLN A 138 -8.77 6.52 -10.73
C GLN A 138 -8.56 5.56 -11.92
N GLU A 139 -9.55 4.71 -12.25
CA GLU A 139 -9.45 3.80 -13.38
C GLU A 139 -9.67 4.54 -14.70
N ILE A 140 -8.55 4.86 -15.36
CA ILE A 140 -8.58 5.42 -16.71
C ILE A 140 -8.65 4.26 -17.71
N ASN A 141 -9.86 3.98 -18.19
CA ASN A 141 -10.10 3.08 -19.31
C ASN A 141 -9.64 3.74 -20.63
N GLY A 142 -8.33 3.80 -20.83
CA GLY A 142 -7.74 4.35 -22.05
C GLY A 142 -8.11 3.51 -23.27
N THR A 143 -8.77 4.12 -24.25
CA THR A 143 -8.92 3.52 -25.58
C THR A 143 -7.75 3.97 -26.45
N LEU A 144 -6.87 3.04 -26.80
CA LEU A 144 -5.86 3.31 -27.83
C LEU A 144 -6.58 3.40 -29.17
N SER A 145 -6.77 4.62 -29.68
CA SER A 145 -7.32 4.83 -31.02
C SER A 145 -6.29 4.35 -32.05
N ALA A 146 -6.67 3.43 -32.93
CA ALA A 146 -5.83 3.01 -34.05
C ALA A 146 -5.56 4.15 -35.05
N ASP A 147 -6.42 5.19 -35.04
CA ASP A 147 -6.27 6.45 -35.78
C ASP A 147 -5.43 7.50 -35.05
N ALA A 148 -4.87 7.19 -33.88
CA ALA A 148 -3.88 8.06 -33.26
C ALA A 148 -2.76 8.26 -34.27
N THR A 149 -2.47 9.53 -34.60
CA THR A 149 -1.32 9.89 -35.43
C THR A 149 -0.13 9.10 -34.89
N PRO A 150 0.55 8.28 -35.72
CA PRO A 150 1.71 7.54 -35.25
C PRO A 150 2.58 8.52 -34.49
N ALA A 151 2.87 8.20 -33.23
CA ALA A 151 3.79 9.01 -32.45
C ALA A 151 5.00 9.25 -33.36
N GLU A 152 5.32 10.52 -33.58
CA GLU A 152 6.40 10.92 -34.46
C GLU A 152 7.59 10.04 -34.10
N ALA A 153 8.09 9.26 -35.07
CA ALA A 153 9.07 8.23 -34.81
C ALA A 153 10.16 8.86 -33.96
N ILE A 154 10.35 8.35 -32.74
CA ILE A 154 11.36 8.85 -31.82
C ILE A 154 12.64 8.94 -32.65
N SER A 155 13.30 10.10 -32.59
CA SER A 155 14.62 10.31 -33.21
C SER A 155 15.43 9.03 -33.09
N PRO A 156 16.03 8.51 -34.17
CA PRO A 156 16.45 7.11 -34.27
C PRO A 156 17.16 6.67 -32.99
N LEU A 157 16.43 5.91 -32.16
CA LEU A 157 16.93 5.45 -30.88
C LEU A 157 18.02 4.43 -31.20
N ALA A 158 19.26 4.76 -30.87
CA ALA A 158 20.36 3.85 -31.06
C ALA A 158 20.07 2.52 -30.34
N ASP A 159 20.27 1.40 -31.03
CA ASP A 159 19.96 0.05 -30.52
C ASP A 159 20.57 -0.21 -29.15
N GLN A 160 21.77 0.31 -28.92
CA GLN A 160 22.53 0.19 -27.69
C GLN A 160 22.08 1.10 -26.54
N ASP A 161 21.18 2.05 -26.76
CA ASP A 161 20.77 3.03 -25.76
C ASP A 161 19.44 2.65 -25.08
N TRP A 162 19.29 3.11 -23.84
CA TRP A 162 18.15 2.93 -22.95
C TRP A 162 17.83 4.26 -22.24
N PRO A 163 17.25 5.25 -22.97
CA PRO A 163 17.03 6.61 -22.46
C PRO A 163 15.78 6.76 -21.58
N ALA A 164 14.85 5.80 -21.59
CA ALA A 164 13.62 5.85 -20.79
C ALA A 164 13.48 4.63 -19.88
N TYR A 165 12.61 4.72 -18.86
CA TYR A 165 12.36 3.63 -17.90
C TYR A 165 12.05 2.29 -18.59
N GLY A 166 11.18 2.31 -19.60
CA GLY A 166 10.86 1.16 -20.44
C GLY A 166 11.66 1.05 -21.74
N ARG A 167 12.86 1.64 -21.80
CA ARG A 167 13.72 1.88 -22.99
C ARG A 167 13.19 2.96 -23.94
N ASN A 168 11.96 2.81 -24.41
CA ASN A 168 11.29 3.70 -25.36
C ASN A 168 9.94 4.17 -24.81
N GLN A 169 9.24 5.02 -25.57
CA GLN A 169 7.93 5.55 -25.16
C GLN A 169 6.83 4.48 -25.18
N GLU A 170 7.00 3.41 -25.95
CA GLU A 170 6.09 2.25 -25.90
C GLU A 170 6.26 1.40 -24.62
N GLY A 171 7.29 1.64 -23.81
CA GLY A 171 7.48 0.96 -22.54
C GLY A 171 7.81 -0.54 -22.65
N GLN A 172 8.27 -0.99 -23.82
CA GLN A 172 8.38 -2.42 -24.15
C GLN A 172 9.42 -3.18 -23.35
N ARG A 173 10.40 -2.49 -22.75
CA ARG A 173 11.56 -3.10 -22.08
C ARG A 173 12.30 -4.13 -22.96
N PHE A 174 12.28 -3.92 -24.27
CA PHE A 174 12.88 -4.81 -25.27
C PHE A 174 14.17 -4.21 -25.83
N SER A 175 15.28 -4.96 -25.79
CA SER A 175 16.54 -4.59 -26.42
C SER A 175 16.72 -5.34 -27.76
N PRO A 176 17.02 -4.64 -28.87
CA PRO A 176 17.28 -5.29 -30.16
C PRO A 176 18.67 -5.92 -30.27
N LEU A 177 19.55 -5.75 -29.26
CA LEU A 177 20.90 -6.31 -29.27
C LEU A 177 20.87 -7.85 -29.22
N LYS A 178 21.64 -8.49 -30.12
CA LYS A 178 21.68 -9.96 -30.27
C LYS A 178 23.01 -10.61 -29.91
N GLN A 179 23.97 -9.83 -29.39
CA GLN A 179 25.31 -10.32 -29.05
C GLN A 179 25.25 -11.42 -27.97
N ILE A 180 24.35 -11.26 -27.00
CA ILE A 180 24.07 -12.25 -25.96
C ILE A 180 22.75 -12.92 -26.32
N ASN A 181 22.72 -14.25 -26.30
CA ASN A 181 21.55 -15.05 -26.64
C ASN A 181 21.55 -16.38 -25.85
N ALA A 182 20.52 -17.20 -26.06
CA ALA A 182 20.34 -18.45 -25.32
C ALA A 182 21.52 -19.42 -25.47
N ASP A 183 22.23 -19.38 -26.60
CA ASP A 183 23.34 -20.29 -26.89
C ASP A 183 24.65 -19.86 -26.22
N ASN A 184 24.80 -18.59 -25.82
CA ASN A 184 26.08 -18.08 -25.29
C ASN A 184 26.00 -17.39 -23.93
N VAL A 185 24.80 -17.18 -23.37
CA VAL A 185 24.59 -16.51 -22.08
C VAL A 185 25.36 -17.16 -20.92
N HIS A 186 25.58 -18.47 -21.00
CA HIS A 186 26.32 -19.23 -20.00
C HIS A 186 27.82 -18.87 -19.92
N ASN A 187 28.34 -18.13 -20.89
CA ASN A 187 29.75 -17.69 -20.93
C ASN A 187 29.95 -16.27 -20.39
N LEU A 188 28.89 -15.60 -19.91
CA LEU A 188 29.00 -14.25 -19.39
C LEU A 188 29.90 -14.20 -18.16
N LYS A 189 30.72 -13.15 -18.12
CA LYS A 189 31.57 -12.82 -16.98
C LYS A 189 31.26 -11.39 -16.54
N GLU A 190 31.41 -11.15 -15.24
CA GLU A 190 31.31 -9.79 -14.72
C GLU A 190 32.33 -8.89 -15.43
N ALA A 191 31.84 -7.83 -16.07
CA ALA A 191 32.68 -6.90 -16.81
C ALA A 191 33.26 -5.81 -15.91
N TRP A 192 32.56 -5.44 -14.83
CA TRP A 192 32.96 -4.42 -13.85
C TRP A 192 31.95 -4.35 -12.70
N VAL A 193 32.39 -3.77 -11.57
CA VAL A 193 31.52 -3.42 -10.42
C VAL A 193 31.70 -1.95 -10.07
N PHE A 194 30.60 -1.25 -9.85
CA PHE A 194 30.59 0.10 -9.30
C PHE A 194 29.95 0.08 -7.90
N ARG A 195 30.74 0.42 -6.88
CA ARG A 195 30.25 0.56 -5.51
C ARG A 195 29.94 2.03 -5.25
N THR A 196 28.66 2.36 -5.08
CA THR A 196 28.19 3.74 -4.85
C THR A 196 28.62 4.30 -3.49
N GLY A 197 28.92 3.41 -2.53
CA GLY A 197 29.15 3.78 -1.14
C GLY A 197 27.87 4.16 -0.39
N ASP A 198 26.71 4.09 -1.05
CA ASP A 198 25.42 4.39 -0.43
C ASP A 198 24.92 3.16 0.32
N VAL A 199 25.21 3.14 1.62
CA VAL A 199 24.90 2.04 2.54
C VAL A 199 23.87 2.48 3.57
N LYS A 200 23.14 1.50 4.11
CA LYS A 200 22.16 1.73 5.17
C LYS A 200 22.78 2.46 6.38
N GLN A 201 22.13 3.51 6.84
CA GLN A 201 22.46 4.29 8.01
C GLN A 201 21.62 3.87 9.23
N PRO A 202 22.05 4.21 10.47
CA PRO A 202 21.30 3.87 11.69
C PRO A 202 19.87 4.42 11.73
N ASN A 203 19.60 5.47 10.96
CA ASN A 203 18.36 6.23 10.96
C ASN A 203 17.39 5.76 9.86
N ASP A 204 17.84 4.85 9.00
CA ASP A 204 17.07 4.39 7.85
C ASP A 204 15.97 3.40 8.27
N PRO A 205 14.90 3.25 7.47
CA PRO A 205 13.90 2.23 7.67
C PRO A 205 14.48 0.80 7.74
N GLY A 206 13.70 -0.12 8.29
CA GLY A 206 14.07 -1.55 8.34
C GLY A 206 14.47 -2.10 6.98
N GLU A 207 13.74 -1.70 5.94
CA GLU A 207 13.94 -2.07 4.54
C GLU A 207 14.59 -0.92 3.74
N ILE A 208 15.64 -1.25 2.98
CA ILE A 208 16.31 -0.34 2.05
C ILE A 208 16.51 -1.08 0.72
N THR A 209 15.69 -0.75 -0.27
CA THR A 209 15.68 -1.42 -1.58
C THR A 209 16.02 -0.40 -2.66
N ASN A 210 16.90 -0.78 -3.58
CA ASN A 210 17.19 0.05 -4.76
C ASN A 210 16.43 -0.51 -5.96
N GLU A 211 15.38 0.19 -6.37
CA GLU A 211 14.47 -0.20 -7.46
C GLU A 211 14.78 0.53 -8.78
N VAL A 212 15.97 1.12 -8.89
CA VAL A 212 16.35 1.87 -10.08
C VAL A 212 16.41 0.97 -11.32
N THR A 213 15.79 1.40 -12.41
CA THR A 213 16.14 0.96 -13.76
C THR A 213 17.13 1.98 -14.34
N PRO A 214 18.43 1.65 -14.48
CA PRO A 214 19.42 2.61 -14.96
C PRO A 214 19.11 3.12 -16.37
N ILE A 215 19.50 4.37 -16.64
CA ILE A 215 19.41 4.98 -17.96
C ILE A 215 20.79 4.92 -18.61
N LYS A 216 20.89 4.37 -19.82
CA LYS A 216 22.15 4.29 -20.57
C LYS A 216 22.02 5.07 -21.85
N VAL A 217 22.82 6.11 -22.04
CA VAL A 217 22.87 6.89 -23.29
C VAL A 217 24.31 7.10 -23.72
N GLY A 218 24.63 6.74 -24.96
CA GLY A 218 25.99 6.74 -25.46
C GLY A 218 26.92 5.87 -24.61
N ASP A 219 27.97 6.45 -24.05
CA ASP A 219 28.94 5.75 -23.19
C ASP A 219 28.69 5.96 -21.69
N THR A 220 27.52 6.47 -21.28
CA THR A 220 27.25 6.81 -19.87
C THR A 220 26.04 6.06 -19.35
N LEU A 221 26.19 5.48 -18.16
CA LEU A 221 25.14 4.87 -17.36
C LEU A 221 24.79 5.81 -16.19
N TYR A 222 23.52 6.13 -16.05
CA TYR A 222 22.96 6.96 -14.99
C TYR A 222 22.11 6.09 -14.05
N LEU A 223 22.28 6.26 -12.74
CA LEU A 223 21.53 5.53 -11.73
C LEU A 223 21.33 6.37 -10.46
N CYS A 224 20.25 6.08 -9.75
CA CYS A 224 19.98 6.62 -8.42
C CYS A 224 20.19 5.53 -7.36
N THR A 225 20.43 5.95 -6.12
CA THR A 225 20.49 5.05 -4.97
C THR A 225 19.27 5.22 -4.05
N ALA A 226 19.17 4.37 -3.03
CA ALA A 226 18.06 4.40 -2.08
C ALA A 226 17.93 5.75 -1.33
N HIS A 227 19.04 6.46 -1.09
CA HIS A 227 19.04 7.82 -0.55
C HIS A 227 18.89 8.93 -1.60
N GLN A 228 18.34 8.63 -2.78
CA GLN A 228 18.10 9.59 -3.87
C GLN A 228 19.37 10.30 -4.38
N ARG A 229 20.52 9.63 -4.33
CA ARG A 229 21.78 10.17 -4.88
C ARG A 229 21.96 9.75 -6.33
N LEU A 230 22.20 10.71 -7.22
CA LEU A 230 22.44 10.47 -8.65
C LEU A 230 23.92 10.18 -8.91
N PHE A 231 24.20 9.12 -9.66
CA PHE A 231 25.53 8.76 -10.13
C PHE A 231 25.54 8.62 -11.65
N CYS A 232 26.66 8.96 -12.27
CA CYS A 232 26.94 8.66 -13.67
C CYS A 232 28.27 7.89 -13.79
N ALA A 233 28.28 6.79 -14.54
CA ALA A 233 29.45 5.97 -14.78
C ALA A 233 29.71 5.82 -16.29
N ARG A 234 30.95 6.01 -16.72
CA ARG A 234 31.34 5.84 -18.14
C ARG A 234 31.62 4.37 -18.45
N CYS A 235 30.86 3.77 -19.37
CA CYS A 235 30.95 2.36 -19.75
C CYS A 235 32.32 1.99 -20.34
N ARG A 236 32.89 2.84 -21.21
CA ARG A 236 34.10 2.54 -21.99
C ARG A 236 35.41 2.67 -21.19
N GLN A 237 35.45 3.58 -20.22
CA GLN A 237 36.68 3.87 -19.46
C GLN A 237 37.03 2.73 -18.49
N ARG A 238 36.02 2.04 -17.95
CA ARG A 238 36.22 0.90 -17.05
C ARG A 238 36.64 -0.38 -17.78
N GLN A 239 36.16 -0.63 -19.00
CA GLN A 239 36.60 -1.79 -19.79
C GLN A 239 38.09 -1.73 -20.17
N ARG A 240 38.64 -0.53 -20.43
CA ARG A 240 40.08 -0.33 -20.72
C ARG A 240 40.99 -0.52 -19.51
N GLU A 241 40.56 -0.11 -18.32
CA GLU A 241 41.33 -0.29 -17.08
C GLU A 241 41.50 -1.78 -16.71
N MET A 242 40.57 -2.64 -17.13
CA MET A 242 40.62 -4.08 -16.89
C MET A 242 41.41 -4.86 -17.95
N ALA A 243 41.33 -4.47 -19.23
CA ALA A 243 42.14 -5.07 -20.29
C ALA A 243 43.66 -4.84 -20.11
N LEU A 244 44.05 -3.84 -19.30
CA LEU A 244 45.44 -3.59 -18.92
C LEU A 244 45.85 -4.30 -17.61
N ARG A 245 44.92 -4.98 -16.93
CA ARG A 245 45.15 -5.69 -15.65
C ARG A 245 44.92 -7.21 -15.73
N SER A 246 44.56 -7.73 -16.90
CA SER A 246 44.50 -9.17 -17.23
C SER A 246 45.69 -9.58 -18.06
#